data_AF-A0A1W6C173-F1
#
_entry.id   AF-A0A1W6C173-F1
#
_cell.length_a   1.000
_cell.length_b   1.000
_cell.length_c   1.000
_cell.angle_alpha   90.00
_cell.angle_beta   90.00
_cell.angle_gamma   90.00
#
_symmetry.space_group_name_H-M   'P 1'
#
loop_
_entity.id
_entity.type
_entity.pdbx_description
1 polymer ?
#
loop_
_entity_poly.entity_id
_entity_poly.type
_entity_poly.pdbx_seq_one_letter_code
_entity_poly.pdbx_strand_id
1 'polypeptide(L)'
;MSHLNNLKSVMISLAAEHKLPEIYQDDITTDVESLDRFDGLRLVWLLRSCGSVLVPAEVGVNPIYITHWLWSNHGQQVVPFSVDTRTGLIEKIDFEQAEKLIMQMPCNLSSLQNKEYLVDQVNRVLQRGCEMRIWGSWPKTAIT
;
A
#
# COMPACT_ATOMS: atom_id res chain seq x y z
N MET A 1 16.68 8.90 12.95
CA MET A 1 15.64 8.25 13.79
C MET A 1 14.54 7.83 12.84
N SER A 2 14.17 6.54 12.78
CA SER A 2 13.20 6.12 11.76
C SER A 2 11.83 6.73 12.09
N HIS A 3 11.25 7.41 11.10
CA HIS A 3 9.92 7.99 11.21
C HIS A 3 8.84 6.91 11.44
N LEU A 4 9.18 5.64 11.21
CA LEU A 4 8.31 4.48 11.33
C LEU A 4 7.69 4.34 12.72
N ASN A 5 8.44 4.50 13.81
CA ASN A 5 7.86 4.36 15.15
C ASN A 5 6.78 5.43 15.43
N ASN A 6 6.98 6.64 14.92
CA ASN A 6 5.98 7.69 14.99
C ASN A 6 4.75 7.33 14.14
N LEU A 7 4.95 6.89 12.89
CA LEU A 7 3.86 6.46 12.01
C LEU A 7 3.02 5.34 12.63
N LYS A 8 3.66 4.34 13.23
CA LYS A 8 2.99 3.25 13.95
C LYS A 8 2.05 3.79 15.03
N SER A 9 2.54 4.71 15.87
CA SER A 9 1.74 5.33 16.93
C SER A 9 0.58 6.18 16.36
N VAL A 10 0.81 6.93 15.29
CA VAL A 10 -0.22 7.77 14.66
C VAL A 10 -1.30 6.92 14.00
N MET A 11 -0.95 5.84 13.30
CA MET A 11 -1.93 4.91 12.72
C MET A 11 -2.86 4.33 13.79
N ILE A 12 -2.30 3.86 14.91
CA ILE A 12 -3.08 3.35 16.04
C ILE A 12 -4.02 4.43 16.59
N SER A 13 -3.53 5.67 16.73
CA SER A 13 -4.32 6.79 17.25
C SER A 13 -5.47 7.15 16.30
N LEU A 14 -5.22 7.20 14.99
CA LEU A 14 -6.23 7.46 13.96
C LEU A 14 -7.29 6.36 13.91
N ALA A 15 -6.87 5.09 14.03
CA ALA A 15 -7.78 3.96 14.11
C ALA A 15 -8.74 4.10 15.30
N ALA A 16 -8.20 4.44 16.48
CA ALA A 16 -8.99 4.67 17.69
C ALA A 16 -9.91 5.90 17.58
N GLU A 17 -9.44 7.01 17.00
CA GLU A 17 -10.22 8.24 16.78
C GLU A 17 -11.43 7.98 15.88
N HIS A 18 -11.22 7.24 14.79
CA HIS A 18 -12.29 6.86 13.88
C HIS A 18 -13.17 5.72 14.40
N LYS A 19 -12.75 5.02 15.47
CA LYS A 19 -13.38 3.80 16.00
C LYS A 19 -13.47 2.68 14.95
N LEU A 20 -12.42 2.55 14.15
CA LEU A 20 -12.32 1.58 13.08
C LEU A 20 -11.00 0.79 13.19
N PRO A 21 -10.96 -0.45 12.69
CA PRO A 21 -12.10 -1.21 12.18
C PRO A 21 -12.97 -1.74 13.32
N GLU A 22 -14.25 -1.95 13.05
CA GLU A 22 -15.19 -2.45 14.06
C GLU A 22 -15.07 -3.96 14.24
N ILE A 23 -14.85 -4.68 13.12
CA ILE A 23 -14.89 -6.15 13.07
C ILE A 23 -13.49 -6.75 13.19
N TYR A 24 -12.58 -6.43 12.28
CA TYR A 24 -11.23 -7.04 12.23
C TYR A 24 -10.16 -6.10 12.78
N GLN A 25 -10.21 -5.85 14.09
CA GLN A 25 -9.29 -4.93 14.79
C GLN A 25 -7.82 -5.33 14.66
N ASP A 26 -7.53 -6.62 14.55
CA ASP A 26 -6.18 -7.15 14.39
C ASP A 26 -5.51 -6.75 13.06
N ASP A 27 -6.29 -6.32 12.05
CA ASP A 27 -5.74 -5.81 10.79
C ASP A 27 -4.83 -4.60 11.03
N ILE A 28 -5.11 -3.77 12.05
CA ILE A 28 -4.28 -2.61 12.40
C ILE A 28 -2.89 -3.04 12.83
N THR A 29 -2.79 -4.12 13.62
CA THR A 29 -1.48 -4.67 14.03
C THR A 29 -0.70 -5.12 12.79
N THR A 30 -1.36 -5.80 11.85
CA THR A 30 -0.75 -6.27 10.61
C THR A 30 -0.28 -5.12 9.71
N ASP A 31 -1.09 -4.05 9.60
CA ASP A 31 -0.74 -2.84 8.85
C ASP A 31 0.46 -2.11 9.47
N VAL A 32 0.47 -1.95 10.79
CA VAL A 32 1.54 -1.30 11.57
C VAL A 32 2.86 -2.06 11.44
N GLU A 33 2.84 -3.40 11.51
CA GLU A 33 4.02 -4.24 11.30
C GLU A 33 4.52 -4.17 9.85
N SER A 34 3.61 -4.01 8.88
CA SER A 34 3.95 -3.90 7.47
C SER A 34 4.72 -2.61 7.12
N LEU A 35 4.69 -1.58 7.98
CA LEU A 35 5.47 -0.35 7.77
C LEU A 35 6.97 -0.60 7.67
N ASP A 36 7.52 -1.56 8.43
CA ASP A 36 8.95 -1.89 8.36
C ASP A 36 9.33 -2.51 7.01
N ARG A 37 8.42 -3.27 6.41
CA ARG A 37 8.59 -3.88 5.08
C ARG A 37 8.52 -2.84 3.96
N PHE A 38 7.79 -1.76 4.18
CA PHE A 38 7.52 -0.73 3.17
C PHE A 38 8.27 0.57 3.42
N ASP A 39 9.37 0.54 4.20
CA ASP A 39 10.20 1.70 4.43
C ASP A 39 10.70 2.33 3.12
N GLY A 40 10.71 3.67 3.08
CA GLY A 40 11.06 4.44 1.89
C GLY A 40 9.96 4.56 0.82
N LEU A 41 8.73 4.10 1.08
CA LEU A 41 7.60 4.16 0.16
C LEU A 41 6.47 5.10 0.60
N ARG A 42 5.65 5.48 -0.37
CA ARG A 42 4.31 6.03 -0.13
C ARG A 42 3.28 4.90 -0.22
N LEU A 43 2.35 4.89 0.73
CA LEU A 43 1.34 3.87 0.88
C LEU A 43 -0.05 4.51 0.83
N VAL A 44 -1.04 3.70 0.43
CA VAL A 44 -2.46 3.98 0.62
C VAL A 44 -2.95 3.09 1.75
N TRP A 45 -3.53 3.70 2.77
CA TRP A 45 -4.15 2.99 3.88
C TRP A 45 -5.65 3.22 3.84
N LEU A 46 -6.44 2.15 3.74
CA LEU A 46 -7.89 2.23 3.89
C LEU A 46 -8.29 1.66 5.24
N LEU A 47 -8.88 2.51 6.07
CA LEU A 47 -9.51 2.14 7.32
C LEU A 47 -11.01 1.95 7.08
N ARG A 48 -11.57 0.78 7.40
CA ARG A 48 -12.95 0.43 7.05
C ARG A 48 -13.68 -0.21 8.23
N SER A 49 -15.02 -0.23 8.21
CA SER A 49 -15.79 -0.94 9.25
C SER A 49 -15.41 -2.43 9.34
N CYS A 50 -15.23 -3.10 8.20
CA CYS A 50 -14.85 -4.52 8.14
C CYS A 50 -13.34 -4.76 7.97
N GLY A 51 -12.49 -3.96 8.62
CA GLY A 51 -11.04 -4.19 8.62
C GLY A 51 -10.26 -3.05 7.98
N SER A 52 -8.98 -3.28 7.73
CA SER A 52 -8.10 -2.30 7.09
C SER A 52 -7.24 -2.93 6.03
N VAL A 53 -6.60 -2.09 5.21
CA VAL A 53 -5.60 -2.55 4.24
C VAL A 53 -4.58 -1.45 4.01
N LEU A 54 -3.30 -1.80 4.15
CA LEU A 54 -2.17 -0.95 3.82
C LEU A 54 -1.41 -1.51 2.62
N VAL A 55 -1.35 -0.74 1.53
CA VAL A 55 -0.65 -1.13 0.30
C VAL A 55 0.32 -0.06 -0.18
N PRO A 56 1.51 -0.44 -0.68
CA PRO A 56 2.43 0.51 -1.31
C PRO A 56 1.95 0.95 -2.69
N ALA A 57 2.08 2.25 -2.96
CA ALA A 57 1.90 2.82 -4.29
C ALA A 57 3.18 2.64 -5.14
N GLU A 58 3.06 2.79 -6.47
CA GLU A 58 4.20 2.81 -7.41
C GLU A 58 5.08 1.53 -7.42
N VAL A 59 4.54 0.38 -6.98
CA VAL A 59 5.29 -0.89 -6.98
C VAL A 59 4.54 -2.04 -7.66
N GLY A 60 3.41 -1.75 -8.33
CA GLY A 60 2.66 -2.74 -9.08
C GLY A 60 1.75 -3.63 -8.23
N VAL A 61 1.29 -3.14 -7.07
CA VAL A 61 0.19 -3.76 -6.32
C VAL A 61 -1.07 -3.76 -7.18
N ASN A 62 -1.90 -4.82 -7.08
CA ASN A 62 -3.18 -4.85 -7.77
C ASN A 62 -4.10 -3.72 -7.24
N PRO A 63 -4.54 -2.76 -8.07
CA PRO A 63 -5.35 -1.63 -7.61
C PRO A 63 -6.68 -2.01 -6.94
N ILE A 64 -7.19 -3.23 -7.20
CA ILE A 64 -8.44 -3.72 -6.63
C ILE A 64 -8.47 -3.75 -5.10
N TYR A 65 -7.30 -3.85 -4.45
CA TYR A 65 -7.19 -3.76 -2.98
C TYR A 65 -7.71 -2.43 -2.44
N ILE A 66 -7.75 -1.39 -3.27
CA ILE A 66 -8.26 -0.07 -2.93
C ILE A 66 -9.55 0.22 -3.69
N THR A 67 -9.55 0.14 -5.02
CA THR A 67 -10.67 0.64 -5.86
C THR A 67 -11.98 -0.10 -5.61
N HIS A 68 -11.94 -1.38 -5.23
CA HIS A 68 -13.14 -2.14 -4.87
C HIS A 68 -13.92 -1.49 -3.73
N TRP A 69 -13.22 -0.89 -2.75
CA TRP A 69 -13.82 -0.35 -1.53
C TRP A 69 -14.27 1.11 -1.64
N LEU A 70 -13.73 1.86 -2.60
CA LEU A 70 -14.03 3.29 -2.76
C LEU A 70 -15.41 3.54 -3.36
N TRP A 71 -15.78 2.81 -4.42
CA TRP A 71 -16.92 3.20 -5.26
C TRP A 71 -18.15 2.31 -5.12
N SER A 72 -17.99 1.15 -4.53
CA SER A 72 -19.09 0.21 -4.35
C SER A 72 -19.87 0.54 -3.07
N ASN A 73 -21.21 0.48 -3.15
CA ASN A 73 -22.07 0.70 -2.00
C ASN A 73 -22.07 -0.54 -1.09
N HIS A 74 -21.03 -0.65 -0.25
CA HIS A 74 -20.86 -1.77 0.67
C HIS A 74 -21.58 -1.58 2.02
N GLY A 75 -22.21 -0.42 2.24
CA GLY A 75 -22.80 -0.06 3.54
C GLY A 75 -21.77 0.10 4.68
N GLN A 76 -20.50 0.28 4.33
CA GLN A 76 -19.39 0.39 5.28
C GLN A 76 -18.84 1.80 5.32
N GLN A 77 -18.35 2.23 6.49
CA GLN A 77 -17.51 3.40 6.56
C GLN A 77 -16.13 3.09 5.97
N VAL A 78 -15.60 3.98 5.15
CA VAL A 78 -14.27 3.88 4.53
C VAL A 78 -13.57 5.23 4.68
N VAL A 79 -12.38 5.23 5.26
CA VAL A 79 -11.55 6.43 5.48
C VAL A 79 -10.16 6.18 4.89
N PRO A 80 -9.81 6.82 3.77
CA PRO A 80 -8.50 6.67 3.15
C PRO A 80 -7.48 7.66 3.69
N PHE A 81 -6.25 7.18 3.80
CA PHE A 81 -5.08 7.98 4.16
C PHE A 81 -3.94 7.73 3.17
N SER A 82 -3.16 8.77 2.91
CA SER A 82 -1.81 8.63 2.37
C SER A 82 -0.82 8.52 3.52
N VAL A 83 0.05 7.51 3.50
CA VAL A 83 1.11 7.31 4.48
C VAL A 83 2.45 7.41 3.76
N ASP A 84 3.25 8.42 4.08
CA ASP A 84 4.58 8.59 3.50
C ASP A 84 5.66 8.21 4.52
N THR A 85 6.23 7.02 4.34
CA THR A 85 7.25 6.48 5.25
C THR A 85 8.57 7.25 5.19
N ARG A 86 8.82 7.99 4.10
CA ARG A 86 10.04 8.80 3.92
C ARG A 86 10.01 10.06 4.78
N THR A 87 8.83 10.68 4.91
CA THR A 87 8.65 11.94 5.63
C THR A 87 8.04 11.75 7.01
N GLY A 88 7.42 10.60 7.28
CA GLY A 88 6.72 10.34 8.54
C GLY A 88 5.34 10.97 8.63
N LEU A 89 4.74 11.33 7.48
CA LEU A 89 3.45 12.01 7.42
C LEU A 89 2.31 11.04 7.09
N ILE A 90 1.17 11.27 7.75
CA ILE A 90 -0.11 10.63 7.43
C ILE A 90 -1.12 11.72 7.16
N GLU A 91 -1.74 11.68 5.98
CA GLU A 91 -2.72 12.67 5.56
C GLU A 91 -4.01 11.96 5.18
N LYS A 92 -5.14 12.41 5.71
CA LYS A 92 -6.45 11.98 5.22
C LYS A 92 -6.62 12.50 3.79
N ILE A 93 -6.99 11.62 2.88
CA ILE A 93 -7.19 11.94 1.46
C ILE A 93 -8.65 11.67 1.07
N ASP A 94 -9.03 12.08 -0.13
CA ASP A 94 -10.31 11.68 -0.72
C ASP A 94 -10.17 10.38 -1.55
N PHE A 95 -11.29 9.90 -2.09
CA PHE A 95 -11.35 8.64 -2.84
C PHE A 95 -10.62 8.77 -4.19
N GLU A 96 -10.72 9.92 -4.84
CA GLU A 96 -10.07 10.17 -6.13
C GLU A 96 -8.54 10.18 -5.97
N GLN A 97 -8.03 10.78 -4.91
CA GLN A 97 -6.62 10.77 -4.55
C GLN A 97 -6.13 9.36 -4.22
N ALA A 98 -6.90 8.58 -3.45
CA ALA A 98 -6.56 7.19 -3.13
C ALA A 98 -6.48 6.32 -4.39
N GLU A 99 -7.47 6.44 -5.28
CA GLU A 99 -7.48 5.77 -6.58
C GLU A 99 -6.29 6.19 -7.44
N LYS A 100 -6.03 7.49 -7.55
CA LYS A 100 -4.91 8.02 -8.32
C LYS A 100 -3.57 7.45 -7.84
N LEU A 101 -3.34 7.38 -6.52
CA LEU A 101 -2.12 6.84 -5.95
C LEU A 101 -1.92 5.36 -6.26
N ILE A 102 -2.96 4.53 -6.08
CA ILE A 102 -2.81 3.09 -6.31
C ILE A 102 -2.69 2.74 -7.80
N MET A 103 -3.24 3.58 -8.68
CA MET A 103 -3.16 3.41 -10.13
C MET A 103 -1.81 3.83 -10.72
N GLN A 104 -0.89 4.37 -9.92
CA GLN A 104 0.43 4.78 -10.42
C GLN A 104 1.25 3.56 -10.85
N MET A 105 1.76 3.62 -12.08
CA MET A 105 2.62 2.59 -12.64
C MET A 105 3.97 2.54 -11.89
N PRO A 106 4.56 1.35 -11.70
CA PRO A 106 5.84 1.20 -11.00
C PRO A 106 7.04 1.73 -11.78
N CYS A 107 6.90 1.91 -13.09
CA CYS A 107 7.91 2.54 -13.94
C CYS A 107 7.21 3.22 -15.12
N ASN A 108 7.84 4.27 -15.66
CA ASN A 108 7.38 4.94 -16.87
C ASN A 108 8.08 4.30 -18.07
N LEU A 109 7.34 3.50 -18.84
CA LEU A 109 7.82 2.89 -20.06
C LEU A 109 7.54 3.84 -21.22
N SER A 110 8.59 4.28 -21.93
CA SER A 110 8.45 5.07 -23.14
C SER A 110 8.57 4.18 -24.38
N SER A 111 7.84 4.52 -25.44
CA SER A 111 7.85 3.77 -26.70
C SER A 111 9.19 3.83 -27.45
N LEU A 112 10.12 4.67 -27.01
CA LEU A 112 11.46 4.85 -27.59
C LEU A 112 12.55 4.02 -26.88
N GLN A 113 12.19 3.18 -25.91
CA GLN A 113 13.14 2.36 -25.16
C GLN A 113 13.52 1.09 -25.92
N ASN A 114 14.81 0.70 -25.83
CA ASN A 114 15.29 -0.55 -26.41
C ASN A 114 14.82 -1.77 -25.60
N LYS A 115 14.90 -2.95 -26.22
CA LYS A 115 14.43 -4.21 -25.62
C LYS A 115 15.13 -4.52 -24.31
N GLU A 116 16.44 -4.28 -24.23
CA GLU A 116 17.26 -4.56 -23.06
C GLU A 116 16.81 -3.75 -21.85
N TYR A 117 16.49 -2.46 -22.07
CA TYR A 117 15.97 -1.58 -21.03
C TYR A 117 14.61 -2.06 -20.52
N LEU A 118 13.70 -2.46 -21.42
CA LEU A 118 12.38 -2.98 -21.03
C LEU A 118 12.51 -4.24 -20.17
N VAL A 119 13.39 -5.16 -20.55
CA VAL A 119 13.67 -6.38 -19.80
C VAL A 119 14.24 -6.06 -18.41
N ASP A 120 15.18 -5.13 -18.31
CA ASP A 120 15.74 -4.67 -17.04
C ASP A 120 14.65 -4.05 -16.13
N GLN A 121 13.78 -3.19 -16.66
CA GLN A 121 12.69 -2.60 -15.88
C GLN A 121 11.72 -3.64 -15.35
N VAL A 122 11.28 -4.58 -16.21
CA VAL A 122 10.38 -5.67 -15.80
C VAL A 122 11.03 -6.50 -14.70
N ASN A 123 12.29 -6.90 -14.87
CA ASN A 123 13.02 -7.69 -13.87
C ASN A 123 13.15 -6.96 -12.54
N ARG A 124 13.43 -5.64 -12.55
CA ARG A 124 13.50 -4.83 -11.33
C ARG A 124 12.16 -4.75 -10.61
N VAL A 125 11.07 -4.52 -11.34
CA VAL A 125 9.72 -4.52 -10.76
C VAL A 125 9.42 -5.88 -10.14
N LEU A 126 9.72 -6.97 -10.87
CA LEU A 126 9.51 -8.34 -10.39
C LEU A 126 10.31 -8.65 -9.11
N GLN A 127 11.60 -8.32 -9.11
CA GLN A 127 12.47 -8.53 -7.97
C GLN A 127 11.97 -7.74 -6.74
N ARG A 128 11.64 -6.45 -6.92
CA ARG A 128 11.13 -5.60 -5.84
C ARG A 128 9.82 -6.14 -5.28
N GLY A 129 8.92 -6.61 -6.13
CA GLY A 129 7.65 -7.18 -5.69
C GLY A 129 7.83 -8.46 -4.87
N CYS A 130 8.81 -9.30 -5.22
CA CYS A 130 9.19 -10.48 -4.45
C CYS A 130 9.80 -10.13 -3.09
N GLU A 131 10.74 -9.16 -3.04
CA GLU A 131 11.37 -8.68 -1.81
C GLU A 131 10.33 -8.12 -0.83
N MET A 132 9.35 -7.37 -1.35
CA MET A 132 8.28 -6.74 -0.58
C MET A 132 7.06 -7.64 -0.35
N ARG A 133 7.02 -8.84 -0.92
CA ARG A 133 5.93 -9.83 -0.80
C ARG A 133 4.54 -9.27 -1.17
N ILE A 134 4.47 -8.39 -2.17
CA ILE A 134 3.24 -7.68 -2.55
C ILE A 134 2.33 -8.48 -3.49
N TRP A 135 2.83 -9.56 -4.10
CA TRP A 135 2.06 -10.45 -4.98
C TRP A 135 1.84 -11.85 -4.39
N GLY A 136 1.98 -11.97 -3.07
CA GLY A 136 1.93 -13.24 -2.34
C GLY A 136 3.31 -13.84 -2.07
N SER A 137 3.33 -14.94 -1.33
CA SER A 137 4.53 -15.71 -1.04
C SER A 137 4.85 -16.66 -2.19
N TRP A 138 5.76 -16.27 -3.07
CA TRP A 138 6.42 -17.24 -3.95
C TRP A 138 7.45 -18.00 -3.12
N PRO A 139 7.29 -19.30 -2.85
CA PRO A 139 8.36 -20.07 -2.22
C PRO A 139 9.59 -19.99 -3.13
N LYS A 140 10.76 -19.65 -2.54
CA LYS A 140 12.04 -19.46 -3.25
C LYS A 140 12.49 -20.66 -4.11
N THR A 141 11.84 -21.81 -3.97
CA THR A 141 12.15 -23.07 -4.67
C THR A 141 11.46 -23.24 -6.02
N ALA A 142 10.64 -22.30 -6.48
CA ALA A 142 9.87 -22.48 -7.71
C ALA A 142 10.61 -22.12 -9.02
N ILE A 143 11.88 -21.69 -8.95
CA ILE A 143 12.68 -21.35 -10.15
C ILE A 143 14.05 -22.03 -10.02
N THR A 144 14.13 -23.26 -10.51
CA THR A 144 15.35 -23.98 -10.90
C THR A 144 15.11 -24.67 -12.21
#